data_AF-R9LZH0-F1
#
_entry.id   AF-R9LZH0-F1
#
_cell.length_a   1.000
_cell.length_b   1.000
_cell.length_c   1.000
_cell.angle_alpha   90.00
_cell.angle_beta   90.00
_cell.angle_gamma   90.00
#
_symmetry.space_group_name_H-M   'P 1'
#
loop_
_entity.id
_entity.type
_entity.pdbx_description
1 polymer ?
#
loop_
_entity_poly.entity_id
_entity_poly.type
_entity_poly.pdbx_seq_one_letter_code
_entity_poly.pdbx_strand_id
1 'polypeptide(L)'
;MILLIAPPPMEPGDWVPNERLLIESQRLAGCYEELARRLNIHFANAGAWNIELTYDGVHFSESGHRAFTDNLLKVLTAMFPDTK
;
A
#
# COMPACT_ATOMS: atom_id res chain seq x y z
N MET A 1 2.21 -12.95 -14.16
CA MET A 1 1.25 -12.00 -13.55
C MET A 1 2.02 -11.16 -12.55
N ILE A 2 1.89 -9.83 -12.59
CA ILE A 2 2.54 -8.91 -11.65
C ILE A 2 1.45 -8.04 -11.01
N LEU A 3 1.50 -7.91 -9.69
CA LEU A 3 0.69 -6.98 -8.89
C LEU A 3 1.61 -5.89 -8.35
N LEU A 4 1.37 -4.64 -8.74
CA LEU A 4 2.03 -3.47 -8.17
C LEU A 4 1.20 -2.93 -7.00
N ILE A 5 1.79 -2.91 -5.81
CA ILE A 5 1.11 -2.43 -4.60
C ILE A 5 1.71 -1.08 -4.21
N ALA A 6 0.89 -0.04 -4.14
CA ALA A 6 1.30 1.22 -3.53
C ALA A 6 1.34 1.09 -2.00
N PRO A 7 2.38 1.61 -1.32
CA PRO A 7 2.42 1.61 0.14
C PRO A 7 1.35 2.55 0.72
N PRO A 8 0.96 2.38 2.01
CA PRO A 8 0.24 3.44 2.70
C PRO A 8 1.08 4.73 2.74
N PRO A 9 0.45 5.92 2.71
CA PRO A 9 1.16 7.16 2.93
C PRO A 9 1.89 7.16 4.28
N MET A 10 2.98 7.90 4.36
CA MET A 10 3.66 8.13 5.63
C MET A 10 2.79 9.00 6.55
N GLU A 11 2.99 8.85 7.86
CA GLU A 11 2.35 9.66 8.90
C GLU A 11 3.40 10.46 9.68
N PRO A 12 3.02 11.53 10.40
CA PRO A 12 3.96 12.24 11.27
C PRO A 12 4.60 11.28 12.29
N GLY A 13 5.93 11.26 12.35
CA GLY A 13 6.69 10.39 13.25
C GLY A 13 8.19 10.65 13.17
N ASP A 14 8.96 9.93 13.98
CA ASP A 14 10.41 10.14 14.15
C ASP A 14 11.20 10.09 12.82
N TRP A 15 10.70 9.36 11.81
CA TRP A 15 11.35 9.20 10.51
C TRP A 15 10.75 10.06 9.41
N VAL A 16 9.77 10.91 9.76
CA VAL A 16 9.09 11.83 8.83
C VAL A 16 9.33 13.27 9.29
N PRO A 17 10.58 13.77 9.21
CA PRO A 17 10.98 15.05 9.80
C PRO A 17 10.44 16.27 9.06
N ASN A 18 9.78 16.09 7.91
CA ASN A 18 9.27 17.21 7.11
C ASN A 18 7.98 16.86 6.37
N GLU A 19 7.18 17.89 6.14
CA GLU A 19 5.87 17.82 5.47
C GLU A 19 5.98 17.35 4.01
N ARG A 20 7.11 17.57 3.35
CA ARG A 20 7.31 17.12 1.97
C ARG A 20 7.20 15.60 1.85
N LEU A 21 7.71 14.83 2.83
CA LEU A 21 7.56 13.37 2.83
C LEU A 21 6.09 12.93 2.93
N LEU A 22 5.27 13.63 3.71
CA LEU A 22 3.83 13.36 3.79
C LEU A 22 3.17 13.59 2.42
N ILE A 23 3.45 14.73 1.79
CA ILE A 23 2.87 15.09 0.49
C ILE A 23 3.29 14.10 -0.60
N GLU A 24 4.58 13.78 -0.69
CA GLU A 24 5.09 12.89 -1.75
C GLU A 24 4.68 11.43 -1.52
N SER A 25 4.62 10.96 -0.27
CA SER A 25 4.14 9.59 0.02
C SER A 25 2.66 9.42 -0.32
N GLN A 26 1.81 10.42 -0.09
CA GLN A 26 0.41 10.41 -0.51
C GLN A 26 0.25 10.33 -2.04
N ARG A 27 1.18 10.92 -2.80
CA ARG A 27 1.15 10.91 -4.28
C ARG A 27 1.49 9.55 -4.89
N LEU A 28 2.25 8.70 -4.18
CA LEU A 28 2.74 7.43 -4.72
C LEU A 28 1.63 6.53 -5.24
N ALA A 29 0.47 6.48 -4.57
CA ALA A 29 -0.65 5.64 -4.99
C ALA A 29 -1.10 5.96 -6.42
N GLY A 30 -1.31 7.24 -6.75
CA GLY A 30 -1.68 7.67 -8.10
C GLY A 30 -0.57 7.43 -9.12
N CYS A 31 0.70 7.62 -8.74
CA CYS A 31 1.83 7.31 -9.62
C CYS A 31 1.92 5.81 -9.96
N TYR A 32 1.68 4.94 -8.97
CA TYR A 32 1.74 3.49 -9.14
C TYR A 32 0.54 2.98 -9.94
N GLU A 33 -0.64 3.54 -9.71
CA GLU A 33 -1.83 3.22 -10.50
C GLU A 33 -1.63 3.54 -11.99
N GLU A 34 -1.14 4.74 -12.29
CA GLU A 34 -0.84 5.16 -13.67
C GLU A 34 0.26 4.31 -14.30
N LEU A 35 1.30 3.94 -13.54
CA LEU A 35 2.35 3.04 -14.02
C LEU A 35 1.79 1.65 -14.32
N ALA A 36 0.98 1.09 -13.42
CA ALA A 36 0.37 -0.22 -13.61
C ALA A 36 -0.53 -0.24 -14.86
N ARG A 37 -1.32 0.83 -15.07
CA ARG A 37 -2.14 1.03 -16.27
C ARG A 37 -1.29 1.07 -17.54
N ARG A 38 -0.19 1.83 -17.55
CA ARG A 38 0.73 1.92 -18.71
C ARG A 38 1.42 0.61 -19.04
N LEU A 39 1.72 -0.20 -18.01
CA LEU A 39 2.38 -1.50 -18.17
C LEU A 39 1.39 -2.66 -18.35
N ASN A 40 0.08 -2.40 -18.28
CA ASN A 40 -0.97 -3.41 -18.31
C ASN A 40 -0.76 -4.52 -17.26
N ILE A 41 -0.46 -4.12 -16.02
CA ILE A 41 -0.32 -5.01 -14.85
C ILE A 41 -1.37 -4.67 -13.79
N HIS A 42 -1.56 -5.55 -12.81
CA HIS A 42 -2.52 -5.32 -11.74
C HIS A 42 -2.01 -4.28 -10.74
N PHE A 43 -2.94 -3.57 -10.10
CA PHE A 43 -2.66 -2.55 -9.10
C PHE A 43 -3.47 -2.78 -7.83
N ALA A 44 -2.87 -2.50 -6.68
CA ALA A 44 -3.57 -2.38 -5.41
C ALA A 44 -3.03 -1.19 -4.60
N ASN A 45 -3.92 -0.50 -3.88
CA ASN A 45 -3.57 0.61 -3.01
C ASN A 45 -3.64 0.16 -1.54
N ALA A 46 -2.49 -0.09 -0.90
CA ALA A 46 -2.45 -0.46 0.51
C ALA A 46 -2.82 0.70 1.45
N GLY A 47 -2.78 1.95 0.98
CA GLY A 47 -3.28 3.11 1.74
C GLY A 47 -4.77 3.06 2.06
N ALA A 48 -5.55 2.24 1.34
CA ALA A 48 -6.97 2.03 1.64
C ALA A 48 -7.22 0.88 2.64
N TRP A 49 -6.18 0.18 3.11
CA TRP A 49 -6.32 -1.04 3.92
C TRP A 49 -6.28 -0.81 5.43
N ASN A 50 -6.30 0.45 5.86
CA ASN A 50 -6.28 0.85 7.27
C ASN A 50 -5.13 0.17 8.04
N ILE A 51 -3.92 0.26 7.46
CA ILE A 51 -2.69 -0.32 8.01
C ILE A 51 -2.15 0.64 9.06
N GLU A 52 -2.07 0.17 10.31
CA GLU A 52 -1.46 0.93 11.39
C GLU A 52 0.06 0.97 11.24
N LEU A 53 0.63 2.17 11.36
CA LEU A 53 2.07 2.40 11.37
C LEU A 53 2.61 2.43 12.81
N THR A 54 3.92 2.22 12.96
CA THR A 54 4.63 2.46 14.22
C THR A 54 4.80 3.96 14.48
N TYR A 55 5.32 4.30 15.66
CA TYR A 55 5.60 5.68 16.06
C TYR A 55 6.56 6.44 15.13
N ASP A 56 7.30 5.74 14.27
CA ASP A 56 8.21 6.38 13.31
C ASP A 56 7.49 6.97 12.09
N GLY A 57 6.21 6.63 11.89
CA GLY A 57 5.38 7.14 10.79
C GLY A 57 5.64 6.46 9.43
N VAL A 58 6.39 5.35 9.40
CA VAL A 58 6.81 4.67 8.17
C VAL A 58 6.58 3.16 8.24
N HIS A 59 7.02 2.48 9.30
CA HIS A 59 6.94 1.02 9.38
C HIS A 59 5.59 0.56 9.89
N PHE A 60 5.20 -0.68 9.56
CA PHE A 60 3.93 -1.23 10.04
C PHE A 60 4.07 -1.66 11.50
N SER A 61 3.01 -1.42 12.28
CA SER A 61 2.86 -2.09 13.57
C SER A 61 2.61 -3.59 13.38
N GLU A 62 2.58 -4.35 14.47
CA GLU A 62 2.17 -5.75 14.44
C GLU A 62 0.74 -5.92 13.88
N SER A 63 -0.19 -5.03 14.27
CA SER A 63 -1.55 -4.95 13.72
C SER A 63 -1.54 -4.54 12.25
N GLY A 64 -0.67 -3.60 11.88
CA GLY A 64 -0.50 -3.16 10.50
C GLY A 64 -0.08 -4.30 9.57
N HIS A 65 0.87 -5.12 10.00
CA HIS A 65 1.27 -6.32 9.26
C HIS A 65 0.11 -7.30 9.07
N ARG A 66 -0.70 -7.55 10.11
CA ARG A 66 -1.91 -8.39 9.98
C ARG A 66 -2.90 -7.80 8.97
N ALA A 67 -3.24 -6.52 9.10
CA ALA A 67 -4.16 -5.84 8.19
C ALA A 67 -3.67 -5.88 6.74
N PHE A 68 -2.36 -5.69 6.52
CA PHE A 68 -1.76 -5.81 5.20
C PHE A 68 -1.94 -7.22 4.62
N THR A 69 -1.60 -8.26 5.40
CA THR A 69 -1.70 -9.66 4.94
C THR A 69 -3.14 -10.06 4.65
N ASP A 70 -4.10 -9.69 5.51
CA ASP A 70 -5.51 -10.02 5.33
C ASP A 70 -6.08 -9.39 4.06
N ASN A 71 -5.73 -8.14 3.76
CA ASN A 71 -6.19 -7.46 2.55
C ASN A 71 -5.45 -7.93 1.30
N LEU A 72 -4.14 -8.22 1.40
CA LEU A 72 -3.38 -8.83 0.31
C LEU A 72 -3.99 -10.18 -0.08
N LEU A 73 -4.35 -11.03 0.90
CA LEU A 73 -4.99 -12.31 0.63
C LEU A 73 -6.31 -12.13 -0.14
N LYS A 74 -7.16 -11.18 0.26
CA LYS A 74 -8.41 -10.89 -0.46
C LYS A 74 -8.14 -10.47 -1.92
N VAL A 75 -7.15 -9.62 -2.16
CA VAL A 75 -6.78 -9.19 -3.51
C VAL A 75 -6.29 -10.38 -4.33
N LEU A 76 -5.39 -11.19 -3.80
CA LEU A 76 -4.86 -12.35 -4.50
C LEU A 76 -5.97 -13.37 -4.80
N THR A 77 -6.83 -13.69 -3.83
CA THR A 77 -7.96 -14.59 -4.06
C THR A 77 -8.92 -14.06 -5.14
N ALA A 78 -9.17 -12.75 -5.18
CA ALA A 78 -10.01 -12.16 -6.23
C ALA A 78 -9.35 -12.17 -7.63
N MET A 79 -8.02 -12.14 -7.70
CA MET A 79 -7.25 -12.26 -8.94
C MET A 79 -7.17 -13.70 -9.46
N PHE A 80 -7.29 -14.69 -8.57
CA PHE A 80 -7.26 -16.11 -8.86
C PHE A 80 -8.51 -16.80 -8.29
N PRO A 81 -9.73 -16.44 -8.74
CA PRO A 81 -10.91 -17.15 -8.29
C PRO A 81 -10.76 -18.61 -8.72
N ASP A 82 -10.97 -19.55 -7.79
CA ASP A 82 -10.83 -20.99 -8.03
C ASP A 82 -11.45 -21.35 -9.37
N THR A 83 -10.61 -21.72 -10.34
CA THR A 83 -11.07 -22.39 -11.56
C THR A 83 -11.56 -23.77 -11.14
N LYS A 84 -12.85 -23.87 -10.84
CA LYS A 84 -13.57 -25.14 -10.94
C LYS A 84 -13.70 -25.55 -12.41
#